data_AF-A0A967WS07-F1
#
_entry.id   AF-A0A967WS07-F1
#
_cell.length_a   1.000
_cell.length_b   1.000
_cell.length_c   1.000
_cell.angle_alpha   90.00
_cell.angle_beta   90.00
_cell.angle_gamma   90.00
#
_symmetry.space_group_name_H-M   'P 1'
#
loop_
_entity.id
_entity.type
_entity.pdbx_description
1 polymer ?
#
loop_
_entity_poly.entity_id
_entity_poly.type
_entity_poly.pdbx_seq_one_letter_code
_entity_poly.pdbx_strand_id
1 'polypeptide(L)'
;MRQELERQAADWLRAHSEPTATVFGSQRIGYLADRPTLVWDGSDSDPAELAALVVALNEDPPGYCVSLRSIAWDRLARTAWFQDGYVPLLRLKSPYDAASPLTIWGHRFSGPPQAVGASFGDQVRLLSYRAPHRVSPGAEFDVRLYWEPLRPPEENYTVFIHLLDADGQLAANHNEMRLTSLWPPGEVVPDVHH
;
A
#
# COMPACT_ATOMS: atom_id res chain seq x y z
N MET A 1 -29.20 5.84 -4.33
CA MET A 1 -28.12 6.54 -5.06
C MET A 1 -26.74 6.07 -4.61
N ARG A 2 -26.33 6.36 -3.36
CA ARG A 2 -25.11 5.82 -2.74
C ARG A 2 -25.00 4.30 -2.80
N GLN A 3 -26.12 3.62 -2.54
CA GLN A 3 -26.22 2.16 -2.62
C GLN A 3 -25.82 1.59 -3.98
N GLU A 4 -26.02 2.34 -5.07
CA GLU A 4 -25.69 1.89 -6.42
C GLU A 4 -24.19 2.01 -6.69
N LEU A 5 -23.55 3.11 -6.27
CA LEU A 5 -22.09 3.24 -6.30
C LEU A 5 -21.42 2.16 -5.47
N GLU A 6 -21.92 1.91 -4.26
CA GLU A 6 -21.38 0.87 -3.38
C GLU A 6 -21.58 -0.54 -3.97
N ARG A 7 -22.71 -0.80 -4.63
CA ARG A 7 -22.95 -2.07 -5.33
C ARG A 7 -21.96 -2.28 -6.48
N GLN A 8 -21.78 -1.28 -7.35
CA GLN A 8 -20.82 -1.35 -8.45
C GLN A 8 -19.38 -1.52 -7.96
N ALA A 9 -19.01 -0.83 -6.88
CA ALA A 9 -17.69 -0.97 -6.28
C ALA A 9 -17.47 -2.37 -5.70
N ALA A 10 -18.48 -2.92 -5.01
CA ALA A 10 -18.44 -4.26 -4.46
C ALA A 10 -18.35 -5.35 -5.55
N ASP A 11 -19.10 -5.20 -6.64
CA ASP A 11 -19.02 -6.10 -7.79
C ASP A 11 -17.61 -6.06 -8.42
N TRP A 12 -17.01 -4.87 -8.54
CA TRP A 12 -15.63 -4.73 -9.00
C TRP A 12 -14.63 -5.41 -8.06
N LEU A 13 -14.73 -5.16 -6.74
CA LEU A 13 -13.85 -5.80 -5.74
C LEU A 13 -13.94 -7.31 -5.81
N ARG A 14 -15.16 -7.87 -5.91
CA ARG A 14 -15.34 -9.32 -6.00
C ARG A 14 -14.62 -9.93 -7.22
N ALA A 15 -14.63 -9.22 -8.35
CA ALA A 15 -14.01 -9.67 -9.59
C ALA A 15 -12.49 -9.43 -9.66
N HIS A 16 -11.94 -8.47 -8.90
CA HIS A 16 -10.55 -8.00 -9.04
C HIS A 16 -9.71 -8.14 -7.76
N SER A 17 -10.21 -8.84 -6.74
CA SER A 17 -9.47 -9.11 -5.51
C SER A 17 -9.62 -10.57 -5.08
N GLU A 18 -8.59 -11.09 -4.41
CA GLU A 18 -8.66 -12.41 -3.78
C GLU A 18 -9.72 -12.44 -2.66
N PRO A 19 -10.36 -13.58 -2.38
CA PRO A 19 -11.35 -13.70 -1.30
C PRO A 19 -10.82 -13.30 0.08
N THR A 20 -9.52 -13.47 0.32
CA THR A 20 -8.84 -13.12 1.57
C THR A 20 -8.38 -11.65 1.62
N ALA A 21 -8.56 -10.88 0.54
CA ALA A 21 -8.14 -9.49 0.52
C ALA A 21 -8.98 -8.64 1.49
N THR A 22 -8.32 -7.90 2.36
CA THR A 22 -8.95 -7.00 3.32
C THR A 22 -9.41 -5.71 2.66
N VAL A 23 -10.58 -5.21 3.05
CA VAL A 23 -11.16 -3.96 2.57
C VAL A 23 -11.36 -3.01 3.75
N PHE A 24 -10.89 -1.77 3.63
CA PHE A 24 -11.19 -0.70 4.57
C PHE A 24 -12.22 0.25 3.97
N GLY A 25 -13.36 0.40 4.64
CA GLY A 25 -14.48 1.19 4.12
C GLY A 25 -15.79 0.94 4.85
N SER A 26 -16.92 1.23 4.19
CA SER A 26 -18.23 1.07 4.83
C SER A 26 -18.59 -0.40 5.05
N GLN A 27 -19.36 -0.68 6.12
CA GLN A 27 -19.86 -2.02 6.42
C GLN A 27 -20.60 -2.65 5.22
N ARG A 28 -21.34 -1.84 4.48
CA ARG A 28 -22.11 -2.28 3.31
C ARG A 28 -21.23 -2.73 2.15
N ILE A 29 -20.14 -2.01 1.87
CA ILE A 29 -19.15 -2.43 0.86
C ILE A 29 -18.61 -3.81 1.21
N GLY A 30 -18.21 -4.00 2.47
CA GLY A 30 -17.66 -5.26 2.93
C GLY A 30 -18.60 -6.44 2.76
N TYR A 31 -19.84 -6.26 3.21
CA TYR A 31 -20.90 -7.24 3.04
C TYR A 31 -21.18 -7.56 1.56
N LEU A 32 -21.31 -6.53 0.72
CA LEU A 32 -21.62 -6.72 -0.70
C LEU A 32 -20.45 -7.29 -1.50
N ALA A 33 -19.20 -7.03 -1.11
CA ALA A 33 -18.02 -7.56 -1.80
C ALA A 33 -17.68 -8.98 -1.38
N ASP A 34 -18.23 -9.43 -0.24
CA ASP A 34 -17.86 -10.69 0.42
C ASP A 34 -16.36 -10.74 0.73
N ARG A 35 -15.89 -9.73 1.48
CA ARG A 35 -14.48 -9.55 1.85
C ARG A 35 -14.32 -9.25 3.34
N PRO A 36 -13.24 -9.73 4.00
CA PRO A 36 -12.88 -9.28 5.34
C PRO A 36 -12.77 -7.75 5.37
N THR A 37 -13.52 -7.10 6.26
CA THR A 37 -13.69 -5.63 6.21
C THR A 37 -13.37 -4.96 7.53
N LEU A 38 -12.44 -4.01 7.46
CA LEU A 38 -12.18 -3.02 8.50
C LEU A 38 -13.21 -1.89 8.31
N VAL A 39 -14.26 -1.92 9.13
CA VAL A 39 -15.38 -1.00 8.98
C VAL A 39 -15.01 0.38 9.51
N TRP A 40 -15.17 1.39 8.66
CA TRP A 40 -15.10 2.79 9.03
C TRP A 40 -16.16 3.58 8.28
N ASP A 41 -17.02 4.26 9.03
CA ASP A 41 -18.11 5.07 8.48
C ASP A 41 -17.68 6.49 8.09
N GLY A 42 -16.42 6.85 8.38
CA GLY A 42 -15.87 8.17 8.14
C GLY A 42 -16.44 9.25 9.06
N SER A 43 -17.06 8.88 10.18
CA SER A 43 -17.44 9.83 11.22
C SER A 43 -16.19 10.32 11.95
N ASP A 44 -16.18 11.60 12.34
CA ASP A 44 -15.13 12.24 13.14
C ASP A 44 -15.00 11.48 14.47
N SER A 45 -14.14 10.48 14.46
CA SER A 45 -13.61 9.82 15.65
C SER A 45 -12.68 10.83 16.32
N ASP A 46 -12.63 10.83 17.65
CA ASP A 46 -11.67 11.60 18.43
C ASP A 46 -10.28 11.60 17.75
N PRO A 47 -9.56 12.73 17.64
CA PRO A 47 -8.20 12.75 17.09
C PRO A 47 -7.29 11.62 17.60
N ALA A 48 -7.46 11.20 18.86
CA ALA A 48 -6.73 10.06 19.43
C ALA A 48 -7.16 8.71 18.82
N GLU A 49 -8.45 8.48 18.59
CA GLU A 49 -8.96 7.29 17.91
C GLU A 49 -8.52 7.25 16.45
N LEU A 50 -8.57 8.39 15.74
CA LEU A 50 -8.08 8.48 14.37
C LEU A 50 -6.57 8.19 14.29
N ALA A 51 -5.79 8.69 15.25
CA ALA A 51 -4.35 8.40 15.32
C ALA A 51 -4.09 6.90 15.57
N ALA A 52 -4.80 6.27 16.49
CA ALA A 52 -4.69 4.84 16.76
C ALA A 52 -5.10 4.00 15.54
N LEU A 53 -6.18 4.39 14.84
CA LEU A 53 -6.60 3.75 13.60
C LEU A 53 -5.53 3.88 12.52
N VAL A 54 -4.94 5.05 12.34
CA VAL A 54 -3.85 5.28 11.38
C VAL A 54 -2.63 4.41 11.70
N VAL A 55 -2.25 4.28 12.96
CA VAL A 55 -1.15 3.39 13.38
C VAL A 55 -1.47 1.94 13.00
N ALA A 56 -2.66 1.45 13.37
CA ALA A 56 -3.06 0.08 13.05
C ALA A 56 -3.12 -0.19 11.53
N LEU A 57 -3.64 0.76 10.75
CA LEU A 57 -3.69 0.66 9.27
C LEU A 57 -2.29 0.74 8.64
N ASN A 58 -1.32 1.40 9.28
CA ASN A 58 0.04 1.45 8.77
C ASN A 58 0.82 0.16 9.09
N GLU A 59 0.56 -0.45 10.24
CA GLU A 59 1.17 -1.73 10.63
C GLU A 59 0.68 -2.89 9.76
N ASP A 60 -0.64 -3.00 9.56
CA ASP A 60 -1.26 -4.01 8.69
C ASP A 60 -2.18 -3.35 7.65
N PRO A 61 -1.60 -2.84 6.54
CA PRO A 61 -2.36 -2.10 5.55
C PRO A 61 -3.38 -2.98 4.82
N PRO A 62 -4.65 -2.55 4.74
CA PRO A 62 -5.67 -3.27 4.00
C PRO A 62 -5.32 -3.38 2.53
N GLY A 63 -5.71 -4.49 1.89
CA GLY A 63 -5.47 -4.67 0.44
C GLY A 63 -6.16 -3.59 -0.40
N TYR A 64 -7.34 -3.15 0.04
CA TYR A 64 -8.12 -2.12 -0.65
C TYR A 64 -8.72 -1.12 0.34
N CYS A 65 -8.79 0.15 -0.05
CA CYS A 65 -9.59 1.16 0.64
C CYS A 65 -10.73 1.63 -0.26
N VAL A 66 -11.91 1.86 0.29
CA VAL A 66 -13.06 2.44 -0.44
C VAL A 66 -13.46 3.74 0.21
N SER A 67 -13.16 4.84 -0.47
CA SER A 67 -13.45 6.18 0.01
C SER A 67 -14.64 6.81 -0.72
N LEU A 68 -15.26 7.74 -0.03
CA LEU A 68 -16.23 8.70 -0.57
C LEU A 68 -15.71 10.10 -0.29
N ARG A 69 -16.33 11.13 -0.89
CA ARG A 69 -16.02 12.52 -0.58
C ARG A 69 -16.44 12.86 0.87
N SER A 70 -15.47 12.95 1.78
CA SER A 70 -15.65 13.40 3.17
C SER A 70 -14.36 14.01 3.74
N ILE A 71 -14.50 14.89 4.74
CA ILE A 71 -13.36 15.53 5.42
C ILE A 71 -12.44 14.49 6.07
N ALA A 72 -13.01 13.45 6.69
CA ALA A 72 -12.26 12.39 7.34
C ALA A 72 -11.38 11.62 6.33
N TRP A 73 -11.95 11.25 5.17
CA TRP A 73 -11.18 10.63 4.09
C TRP A 73 -10.16 11.58 3.48
N ASP A 74 -10.48 12.86 3.30
CA ASP A 74 -9.53 13.85 2.79
C ASP A 74 -8.33 14.02 3.72
N ARG A 75 -8.51 13.93 5.04
CA ARG A 75 -7.42 13.98 6.03
C ARG A 75 -6.59 12.70 6.00
N LEU A 76 -7.22 11.53 6.07
CA LEU A 76 -6.53 10.23 6.05
C LEU A 76 -5.74 10.07 4.75
N ALA A 77 -6.37 10.37 3.60
CA ALA A 77 -5.72 10.23 2.31
C ALA A 77 -4.51 11.15 2.14
N ARG A 78 -4.38 12.25 2.90
CA ARG A 78 -3.22 13.17 2.85
C ARG A 78 -2.02 12.70 3.68
N THR A 79 -2.15 11.63 4.44
CA THR A 79 -1.03 11.08 5.21
C THR A 79 0.01 10.45 4.28
N ALA A 80 1.29 10.51 4.67
CA ALA A 80 2.38 9.97 3.86
C ALA A 80 2.20 8.46 3.59
N TRP A 81 1.86 7.67 4.62
CA TRP A 81 1.66 6.23 4.47
C TRP A 81 0.58 5.89 3.43
N PHE A 82 -0.50 6.68 3.34
CA PHE A 82 -1.56 6.43 2.36
C PHE A 82 -1.14 6.86 0.95
N GLN A 83 -0.53 8.03 0.81
CA GLN A 83 -0.03 8.54 -0.48
C GLN A 83 1.03 7.61 -1.09
N ASP A 84 1.93 7.10 -0.24
CA ASP A 84 3.02 6.21 -0.65
C ASP A 84 2.57 4.76 -0.80
N GLY A 85 1.47 4.37 -0.12
CA GLY A 85 1.00 2.99 -0.04
C GLY A 85 -0.13 2.67 -1.00
N TYR A 86 -0.93 3.64 -1.45
CA TYR A 86 -2.15 3.38 -2.23
C TYR A 86 -2.17 4.14 -3.55
N VAL A 87 -2.81 3.52 -4.55
CA VAL A 87 -3.14 4.13 -5.83
C VAL A 87 -4.63 4.01 -6.12
N PRO A 88 -5.25 5.02 -6.77
CA PRO A 88 -6.65 4.92 -7.17
C PRO A 88 -6.79 3.92 -8.34
N LEU A 89 -7.58 2.87 -8.15
CA LEU A 89 -7.84 1.84 -9.17
C LEU A 89 -9.14 2.10 -9.93
N LEU A 90 -10.17 2.60 -9.25
CA LEU A 90 -11.48 2.88 -9.86
C LEU A 90 -12.10 4.13 -9.24
N ARG A 91 -12.71 4.98 -10.07
CA ARG A 91 -13.51 6.13 -9.63
C ARG A 91 -14.90 6.06 -10.24
N LEU A 92 -15.89 5.84 -9.39
CA LEU A 92 -17.30 5.81 -9.77
C LEU A 92 -17.94 7.15 -9.45
N LYS A 93 -18.51 7.80 -10.46
CA LYS A 93 -19.16 9.10 -10.33
C LYS A 93 -20.67 8.96 -10.43
N SER A 94 -21.40 9.70 -9.60
CA SER A 94 -22.84 9.90 -9.76
C SER A 94 -23.18 11.37 -9.61
N PRO A 95 -23.88 12.00 -10.58
CA PRO A 95 -24.30 13.40 -10.46
C PRO A 95 -25.39 13.59 -9.38
N TYR A 96 -25.98 12.50 -8.89
CA TYR A 96 -27.07 12.52 -7.94
C TYR A 96 -26.64 12.15 -6.51
N ASP A 97 -25.34 11.99 -6.26
CA ASP A 97 -24.79 11.66 -4.94
C ASP A 97 -23.79 12.74 -4.48
N ALA A 98 -24.11 13.41 -3.38
CA ALA A 98 -23.23 14.41 -2.77
C ALA A 98 -21.92 13.84 -2.24
N ALA A 99 -21.83 12.53 -1.98
CA ALA A 99 -20.61 11.86 -1.56
C ALA A 99 -19.75 11.34 -2.74
N SER A 100 -20.21 11.51 -3.99
CA SER A 100 -19.45 11.17 -5.20
C SER A 100 -18.18 12.03 -5.35
N PRO A 101 -17.05 11.49 -5.85
CA PRO A 101 -16.89 10.13 -6.34
C PRO A 101 -16.68 9.11 -5.21
N LEU A 102 -17.13 7.88 -5.46
CA LEU A 102 -16.63 6.71 -4.74
C LEU A 102 -15.33 6.26 -5.42
N THR A 103 -14.25 6.13 -4.65
CA THR A 103 -12.94 5.70 -5.15
C THR A 103 -12.53 4.39 -4.50
N ILE A 104 -12.14 3.41 -5.31
CA ILE A 104 -11.43 2.22 -4.85
C ILE A 104 -9.94 2.50 -4.98
N TRP A 105 -9.22 2.33 -3.87
CA TRP A 105 -7.78 2.42 -3.79
C TRP A 105 -7.23 1.02 -3.57
N GLY A 106 -6.17 0.67 -4.29
CA GLY A 106 -5.44 -0.57 -4.07
C GLY A 106 -4.13 -0.28 -3.37
N HIS A 107 -3.76 -1.13 -2.41
CA HIS A 107 -2.43 -1.07 -1.82
C HIS A 107 -1.40 -1.53 -2.86
N ARG A 108 -0.35 -0.73 -3.04
CA ARG A 108 0.75 -0.99 -3.98
C ARG A 108 1.50 -2.29 -3.67
N PHE A 109 1.44 -2.74 -2.41
CA PHE A 109 2.15 -3.90 -1.92
C PHE A 109 1.18 -5.00 -1.46
N SER A 110 1.22 -6.19 -2.04
CA SER A 110 0.38 -7.30 -1.56
C SER A 110 1.11 -8.14 -0.51
N GLY A 111 0.41 -8.57 0.54
CA GLY A 111 0.91 -9.53 1.52
C GLY A 111 1.85 -8.94 2.59
N PRO A 112 2.19 -9.73 3.63
CA PRO A 112 3.12 -9.32 4.68
C PRO A 112 4.54 -9.13 4.13
N PRO A 113 5.40 -8.34 4.79
CA PRO A 113 6.80 -8.26 4.40
C PRO A 113 7.45 -9.64 4.43
N GLN A 114 8.18 -9.97 3.37
CA GLN A 114 8.96 -11.19 3.30
C GLN A 114 10.33 -10.94 3.93
N ALA A 115 10.65 -11.69 5.00
CA ALA A 115 11.93 -11.59 5.68
C ALA A 115 13.10 -12.05 4.79
N VAL A 116 14.23 -11.36 4.89
CA VAL A 116 15.46 -11.67 4.15
C VAL A 116 16.64 -11.85 5.10
N GLY A 117 16.97 -10.84 5.91
CA GLY A 117 18.10 -10.88 6.84
C GLY A 117 19.48 -10.83 6.18
N ALA A 118 19.62 -10.20 5.01
CA ALA A 118 20.90 -10.10 4.29
C ALA A 118 21.72 -8.89 4.76
N SER A 119 23.02 -9.07 5.02
CA SER A 119 23.92 -7.99 5.45
C SER A 119 24.89 -7.59 4.33
N PHE A 120 25.16 -6.29 4.21
CA PHE A 120 26.05 -5.71 3.20
C PHE A 120 27.16 -4.92 3.89
N GLY A 121 28.40 -5.39 3.75
CA GLY A 121 29.60 -4.72 4.27
C GLY A 121 29.63 -4.49 5.79
N ASP A 122 28.83 -5.24 6.56
CA ASP A 122 28.57 -5.00 7.99
C ASP A 122 28.15 -3.54 8.31
N GLN A 123 27.60 -2.83 7.31
CA GLN A 123 27.15 -1.44 7.44
C GLN A 123 25.63 -1.35 7.42
N VAL A 124 24.98 -2.17 6.59
CA VAL A 124 23.53 -2.13 6.41
C VAL A 124 22.97 -3.53 6.23
N ARG A 125 21.76 -3.76 6.73
CA ARG A 125 21.05 -5.03 6.63
C ARG A 125 19.71 -4.84 5.94
N LEU A 126 19.39 -5.69 4.98
CA LEU A 126 18.04 -5.82 4.44
C LEU A 126 17.24 -6.74 5.35
N LEU A 127 16.30 -6.17 6.10
CA LEU A 127 15.44 -6.93 7.01
C LEU A 127 14.39 -7.72 6.25
N SER A 128 13.66 -7.03 5.37
CA SER A 128 12.55 -7.59 4.62
C SER A 128 12.25 -6.76 3.37
N TYR A 129 11.39 -7.28 2.50
CA TYR A 129 10.80 -6.50 1.41
C TYR A 129 9.30 -6.77 1.28
N ARG A 130 8.59 -5.88 0.59
CA ARG A 130 7.26 -6.12 0.05
C ARG A 130 7.28 -5.86 -1.46
N ALA A 131 6.66 -6.76 -2.20
CA ALA A 131 6.49 -6.69 -3.65
C ALA A 131 5.18 -7.41 -4.02
N PRO A 132 4.55 -7.10 -5.15
CA PRO A 132 3.41 -7.86 -5.63
C PRO A 132 3.79 -9.33 -5.90
N HIS A 133 2.88 -10.26 -5.59
CA HIS A 133 3.08 -11.68 -5.89
C HIS A 133 3.02 -12.02 -7.38
N ARG A 134 2.31 -11.19 -8.17
CA ARG A 134 2.18 -11.31 -9.62
C ARG A 134 2.19 -9.94 -10.24
N VAL A 135 2.86 -9.83 -11.38
CA VAL A 135 2.90 -8.64 -12.21
C VAL A 135 2.50 -9.00 -13.63
N SER A 136 1.79 -8.10 -14.30
CA SER A 136 1.39 -8.26 -15.69
C SER A 136 2.36 -7.51 -16.61
N PRO A 137 2.65 -8.02 -17.82
CA PRO A 137 3.46 -7.29 -18.78
C PRO A 137 2.94 -5.88 -19.03
N GLY A 138 3.82 -4.88 -18.93
CA GLY A 138 3.48 -3.47 -19.12
C GLY A 138 2.78 -2.79 -17.92
N ALA A 139 2.55 -3.52 -16.82
CA ALA A 139 2.09 -2.90 -15.58
C ALA A 139 3.27 -2.37 -14.77
N GLU A 140 3.16 -1.13 -14.30
CA GLU A 140 4.05 -0.58 -13.26
C GLU A 140 3.75 -1.27 -11.92
N PHE A 141 4.79 -1.44 -11.10
CA PHE A 141 4.66 -2.03 -9.78
C PHE A 141 5.75 -1.57 -8.85
N ASP A 142 5.46 -1.57 -7.55
CA ASP A 142 6.39 -1.07 -6.56
C ASP A 142 7.08 -2.21 -5.79
N VAL A 143 8.34 -1.98 -5.46
CA VAL A 143 9.09 -2.80 -4.50
C VAL A 143 9.51 -1.91 -3.34
N ARG A 144 9.11 -2.29 -2.12
CA ARG A 144 9.54 -1.62 -0.89
C ARG A 144 10.52 -2.51 -0.13
N LEU A 145 11.71 -1.99 0.09
CA LEU A 145 12.77 -2.61 0.88
C LEU A 145 12.77 -1.98 2.28
N TYR A 146 13.08 -2.79 3.30
CA TYR A 146 13.18 -2.33 4.68
C TYR A 146 14.61 -2.56 5.16
N TRP A 147 15.35 -1.47 5.31
CA TRP A 147 16.77 -1.49 5.64
C TRP A 147 17.00 -1.14 7.11
N GLU A 148 18.01 -1.73 7.72
CA GLU A 148 18.54 -1.36 9.03
C GLU A 148 20.01 -0.97 8.86
N PRO A 149 20.36 0.32 8.93
CA PRO A 149 21.76 0.75 8.97
C PRO A 149 22.33 0.37 10.34
N LEU A 150 23.33 -0.51 10.35
CA LEU A 150 24.01 -0.95 11.57
C LEU A 150 25.02 0.11 12.05
N ARG A 151 25.58 0.85 11.10
CA ARG A 151 26.47 2.01 11.28
C ARG A 151 26.34 2.93 10.06
N PRO A 152 26.69 4.22 10.16
CA PRO A 152 26.61 5.14 9.02
C PRO A 152 27.44 4.61 7.84
N PRO A 153 26.83 4.36 6.67
CA PRO A 153 27.58 4.00 5.47
C PRO A 153 28.52 5.13 5.06
N GLU A 154 29.77 4.81 4.72
CA GLU A 154 30.78 5.79 4.32
C GLU A 154 30.49 6.39 2.93
N GLU A 155 29.79 5.62 2.09
CA GLU A 155 29.40 6.00 0.73
C GLU A 155 27.91 5.76 0.50
N ASN A 156 27.41 6.40 -0.55
CA ASN A 156 26.05 6.20 -1.04
C ASN A 156 25.99 4.97 -1.92
N TYR A 157 25.10 4.04 -1.58
CA TYR A 157 24.95 2.79 -2.33
C TYR A 157 23.91 2.90 -3.43
N THR A 158 24.12 2.12 -4.50
CA THR A 158 23.12 1.86 -5.54
C THR A 158 22.40 0.57 -5.22
N VAL A 159 21.07 0.63 -5.18
CA VAL A 159 20.19 -0.54 -5.06
C VAL A 159 19.86 -1.03 -6.47
N PHE A 160 19.99 -2.34 -6.68
CA PHE A 160 19.67 -3.01 -7.94
C PHE A 160 18.57 -4.04 -7.70
N ILE A 161 17.50 -3.97 -8.48
CA ILE A 161 16.35 -4.88 -8.42
C ILE A 161 16.24 -5.57 -9.78
N HIS A 162 16.22 -6.90 -9.78
CA HIS A 162 16.04 -7.72 -10.98
C HIS A 162 14.78 -8.56 -10.83
N LEU A 163 13.82 -8.38 -11.75
CA LEU A 163 12.71 -9.29 -11.93
C LEU A 163 13.14 -10.37 -12.93
N LEU A 164 13.11 -11.62 -12.50
CA LEU A 164 13.40 -12.78 -13.34
C LEU A 164 12.11 -13.53 -13.68
N ASP A 165 12.02 -14.08 -14.88
CA ASP A 165 10.94 -14.98 -15.25
C ASP A 165 11.16 -16.41 -14.71
N ALA A 166 10.25 -17.33 -15.05
CA ALA A 166 10.30 -18.71 -14.59
C ALA A 166 11.53 -19.49 -15.09
N ASP A 167 12.13 -19.06 -16.20
CA ASP A 167 13.34 -19.63 -16.80
C ASP A 167 14.61 -18.91 -16.31
N GLY A 168 14.48 -17.99 -15.36
CA GLY A 168 15.58 -17.21 -14.79
C GLY A 168 16.10 -16.10 -15.71
N GLN A 169 15.38 -15.77 -16.79
CA GLN A 169 15.74 -14.67 -17.68
C GLN A 169 15.31 -13.33 -17.10
N LEU A 170 16.09 -12.28 -17.37
CA LEU A 170 15.77 -10.93 -16.91
C LEU A 170 14.52 -10.40 -17.63
N ALA A 171 13.44 -10.20 -16.88
CA ALA A 171 12.20 -9.63 -17.38
C ALA A 171 12.16 -8.11 -17.22
N ALA A 172 12.70 -7.58 -16.11
CA ALA A 172 12.83 -6.16 -15.85
C ALA A 172 13.96 -5.88 -14.85
N ASN A 173 14.52 -4.67 -14.88
CA ASN A 173 15.46 -4.19 -13.87
C ASN A 173 15.18 -2.75 -13.45
N HIS A 174 15.57 -2.42 -12.23
CA HIS A 174 15.54 -1.06 -11.70
C HIS A 174 16.78 -0.81 -10.85
N ASN A 175 17.45 0.31 -11.09
CA ASN A 175 18.69 0.66 -10.42
C ASN A 175 18.61 2.11 -9.95
N GLU A 176 18.84 2.35 -8.66
CA GLU A 176 18.75 3.70 -8.12
C GLU A 176 19.76 3.96 -7.01
N MET A 177 20.41 5.12 -7.05
CA MET A 177 21.28 5.56 -5.97
C MET A 177 20.45 6.02 -4.78
N ARG A 178 20.85 5.62 -3.59
CA ARG A 178 20.28 6.08 -2.32
C ARG A 178 21.33 6.87 -1.56
N LEU A 179 20.90 7.95 -0.91
CA LEU A 179 21.76 8.70 0.00
C LEU A 179 21.92 7.94 1.33
N THR A 180 22.45 6.71 1.26
CA THR A 180 22.56 5.79 2.40
C THR A 180 23.43 6.33 3.52
N SER A 181 24.34 7.25 3.23
CA SER A 181 25.13 7.95 4.25
C SER A 181 24.28 8.83 5.18
N LEU A 182 23.05 9.17 4.79
CA LEU A 182 22.09 9.93 5.59
C LEU A 182 21.12 9.05 6.38
N TRP A 183 21.21 7.72 6.26
CA TRP A 183 20.31 6.82 6.96
C TRP A 183 20.63 6.75 8.46
N PRO A 184 19.62 6.92 9.35
CA PRO A 184 19.82 6.87 10.79
C PRO A 184 20.20 5.45 11.27
N PRO A 185 21.35 5.26 11.94
CA PRO A 185 21.72 3.94 12.45
C PRO A 185 20.76 3.41 13.51
N GLY A 186 20.44 2.12 13.44
CA GLY A 186 19.54 1.42 14.36
C GLY A 186 18.05 1.66 14.10
N GLU A 187 17.68 2.46 13.10
CA GLU A 187 16.30 2.69 12.70
C GLU A 187 15.98 1.95 11.39
N VAL A 188 14.72 1.49 11.26
CA VAL A 188 14.26 0.87 10.01
C VAL A 188 13.96 1.96 8.99
N VAL A 189 14.68 1.92 7.88
CA VAL A 189 14.52 2.85 6.76
C VAL A 189 13.73 2.17 5.63
N PRO A 190 12.47 2.60 5.38
CA PRO A 190 11.73 2.15 4.21
C PRO A 190 12.28 2.80 2.94
N ASP A 191 12.44 2.00 1.89
CA ASP A 191 13.00 2.41 0.61
C ASP A 191 12.12 1.88 -0.53
N VAL A 192 11.48 2.78 -1.29
CA VAL A 192 10.51 2.43 -2.35
C VAL A 192 11.14 2.62 -3.72
N HIS A 193 10.86 1.67 -4.61
CA HIS A 193 11.28 1.62 -6.00
C HIS A 193 10.04 1.39 -6.87
N HIS A 194 9.92 2.14 -7.98
CA HIS A 194 8.79 2.19 -8.90
C HIS A 194 9.16 1.63 -10.27
#